data_AF-A0A103YER9-F1
#
_entry.id   AF-A0A103YER9-F1
#
_cell.length_a   1.000
_cell.length_b   1.000
_cell.length_c   1.000
_cell.angle_alpha   90.00
_cell.angle_beta   90.00
_cell.angle_gamma   90.00
#
_symmetry.space_group_name_H-M   'P 1'
#
loop_
_entity.id
_entity.type
_entity.pdbx_description
1 polymer ?
#
loop_
_entity_poly.entity_id
_entity_poly.type
_entity_poly.pdbx_seq_one_letter_code
_entity_poly.pdbx_strand_id
1 'polypeptide(L)'
;RFLGRRLISIFETPFSSSSFLPAPTPALRLRSSPSQIGAPSPSQMAGNLIKSVAKAVGEYQYPWRDRLTKYKDELSKGVWGYWHLGAWKPLGISARRRARLRKEVLLAGEDWPYDPERKEMRTKRKGHKCDRISAEKRANTAELMKKMPQMLADYRKKKWEKKMNEEDAAAKKS
;
A
#
# COMPACT_ATOMS: atom_id res chain seq x y z
N ARG A 1 27.53 21.63 37.38
CA ARG A 1 26.21 22.29 37.44
C ARG A 1 26.13 23.28 36.27
N PHE A 2 25.54 22.86 35.15
CA PHE A 2 25.34 23.72 33.98
C PHE A 2 23.83 23.80 33.73
N LEU A 3 23.29 24.98 34.02
CA LEU A 3 21.98 25.44 33.57
C LEU A 3 22.12 25.90 32.11
N GLY A 4 21.05 25.78 31.31
CA GLY A 4 20.90 26.62 30.13
C GLY A 4 20.35 25.92 28.90
N ARG A 5 19.02 25.86 28.84
CA ARG A 5 18.16 25.65 27.67
C ARG A 5 18.81 26.12 26.35
N ARG A 6 18.84 25.25 25.34
CA ARG A 6 18.85 25.68 23.93
C ARG A 6 17.57 25.22 23.25
N LEU A 7 16.78 26.23 22.90
CA LEU A 7 15.63 26.20 22.01
C LEU A 7 16.01 25.52 20.69
N ILE A 8 15.19 24.55 20.27
CA ILE A 8 15.23 23.98 18.93
C ILE A 8 14.45 24.95 18.03
N SER A 9 15.19 25.69 17.22
CA SER A 9 14.67 26.54 16.15
C SER A 9 14.01 25.65 15.09
N ILE A 10 12.70 25.77 14.96
CA ILE A 10 11.93 25.27 13.82
C ILE A 10 12.34 26.12 12.62
N PHE A 11 13.15 25.56 11.72
CA PHE A 11 13.39 26.15 10.40
C PHE A 11 12.20 25.79 9.52
N GLU A 12 11.27 26.73 9.39
CA GLU A 12 10.27 26.76 8.33
C GLU A 12 10.98 26.85 6.98
N THR A 13 10.82 25.83 6.14
CA THR A 13 11.16 25.90 4.73
C THR A 13 10.01 26.59 3.98
N PRO A 14 10.24 27.70 3.27
CA PRO A 14 9.19 28.34 2.49
C PRO A 14 8.83 27.47 1.28
N PHE A 15 7.57 27.04 1.27
CA PHE A 15 6.91 26.39 0.13
C PHE A 15 6.92 27.37 -1.06
N SER A 16 7.79 27.08 -2.03
CA SER A 16 7.91 27.83 -3.28
C SER A 16 6.60 27.74 -4.06
N SER A 17 5.89 28.86 -4.12
CA SER A 17 4.68 29.06 -4.91
C SER A 17 5.03 29.06 -6.39
N SER A 18 4.96 27.89 -7.04
CA SER A 18 4.90 27.81 -8.49
C SER A 18 3.51 28.27 -8.94
N SER A 19 3.50 29.40 -9.63
CA SER A 19 2.37 29.98 -10.35
C SER A 19 1.91 29.03 -11.46
N PHE A 20 0.96 28.14 -11.15
CA PHE A 20 0.18 27.45 -12.16
C PHE A 20 -0.82 28.43 -12.76
N LEU A 21 -0.52 28.92 -13.96
CA LEU A 21 -1.45 29.66 -14.80
C LEU A 21 -2.70 28.80 -15.08
N PRO A 22 -3.93 29.32 -14.91
CA PRO A 22 -5.13 28.61 -15.35
C PRO A 22 -5.22 28.62 -16.88
N ALA A 23 -5.49 27.45 -17.47
CA ALA A 23 -5.76 27.30 -18.90
C ALA A 23 -6.96 28.16 -19.35
N PRO A 24 -6.97 28.66 -20.60
CA PRO A 24 -8.09 29.43 -21.12
C PRO A 24 -9.36 28.56 -21.20
N THR A 25 -10.44 29.07 -20.62
CA THR A 25 -11.78 28.51 -20.68
C THR A 25 -12.25 28.38 -22.13
N PRO A 26 -12.79 27.22 -22.57
CA PRO A 26 -13.43 27.14 -23.87
C PRO A 26 -14.69 28.03 -23.89
N ALA A 27 -14.76 28.90 -24.88
CA ALA A 27 -15.89 29.78 -25.13
C ALA A 27 -17.21 29.00 -25.12
N LEU A 28 -18.15 29.48 -24.31
CA LEU A 28 -19.54 29.04 -24.29
C LEU A 28 -20.14 29.21 -25.69
N ARG A 29 -20.31 28.12 -26.42
CA ARG A 29 -21.22 28.09 -27.57
C ARG A 29 -22.64 28.27 -27.03
N LEU A 30 -23.25 29.40 -27.34
CA LEU A 30 -24.70 29.62 -27.24
C LEU A 30 -25.41 28.46 -27.95
N ARG A 31 -25.91 27.51 -27.15
CA ARG A 31 -26.81 26.46 -27.61
C ARG A 31 -28.20 27.07 -27.64
N SER A 32 -28.83 26.98 -28.80
CA SER A 32 -30.21 27.39 -29.07
C SER A 32 -31.18 26.86 -27.99
N SER A 33 -32.11 27.74 -27.64
CA SER A 33 -33.18 27.55 -26.66
C SER A 33 -33.97 26.25 -26.89
N PRO A 34 -34.15 25.38 -25.88
CA PRO A 34 -35.15 24.34 -25.95
C PRO A 34 -36.54 24.98 -25.89
N SER A 35 -37.36 24.70 -26.89
CA SER A 35 -38.79 25.01 -26.89
C SER A 35 -39.45 24.43 -25.63
N GLN A 36 -40.39 25.20 -25.09
CA GLN A 36 -41.08 24.92 -23.84
C GLN A 36 -41.82 23.57 -23.89
N ILE A 37 -41.35 22.61 -23.10
CA ILE A 37 -42.17 21.49 -22.63
C ILE A 37 -42.89 22.01 -21.38
N GLY A 38 -44.21 22.12 -21.45
CA GLY A 38 -45.05 22.70 -20.40
C GLY A 38 -44.77 22.08 -19.02
N ALA A 39 -44.68 22.94 -18.01
CA ALA A 39 -44.49 22.52 -16.63
C ALA A 39 -45.66 21.63 -16.17
N PRO A 40 -45.39 20.49 -15.50
CA PRO A 40 -46.45 19.64 -14.98
C PRO A 40 -47.27 20.38 -13.92
N SER A 41 -48.59 20.23 -13.98
CA SER A 41 -49.52 20.92 -13.07
C SER A 41 -49.32 20.45 -11.61
N PRO A 42 -49.66 21.27 -10.60
CA PRO A 42 -49.47 20.94 -9.19
C PRO A 42 -50.20 19.65 -8.75
N SER A 43 -51.31 19.30 -9.42
CA SER A 43 -52.03 18.04 -9.19
C SER A 43 -51.26 16.81 -9.72
N GLN A 44 -50.55 16.95 -10.85
CA GLN A 44 -49.66 15.90 -11.36
C GLN A 44 -48.41 15.75 -10.49
N MET A 45 -47.85 16.86 -9.98
CA MET A 45 -46.73 16.81 -9.04
C MET A 45 -47.11 16.12 -7.72
N ALA A 46 -48.29 16.41 -7.17
CA ALA A 46 -48.80 15.75 -5.97
C ALA A 46 -49.07 14.25 -6.20
N GLY A 47 -49.67 13.87 -7.33
CA GLY A 47 -49.90 12.47 -7.68
C GLY A 47 -48.61 11.68 -7.90
N ASN A 48 -47.57 12.31 -8.44
CA ASN A 48 -46.25 11.71 -8.60
C ASN A 48 -45.49 11.60 -7.27
N LEU A 49 -45.67 12.57 -6.36
CA LEU A 49 -45.14 12.52 -4.99
C LEU A 49 -45.80 11.41 -4.17
N ILE A 50 -47.11 11.23 -4.28
CA ILE A 50 -47.81 10.16 -3.54
C ILE A 50 -47.42 8.78 -4.08
N LYS A 51 -47.28 8.64 -5.41
CA LYS A 51 -46.78 7.39 -6.02
C LYS A 51 -45.33 7.11 -5.68
N SER A 52 -44.46 8.13 -5.61
CA SER A 52 -43.06 7.95 -5.22
C SER A 52 -42.92 7.62 -3.74
N VAL A 53 -43.75 8.20 -2.86
CA VAL A 53 -43.80 7.87 -1.43
C VAL A 53 -44.35 6.46 -1.23
N ALA A 54 -45.43 6.06 -1.91
CA ALA A 54 -45.95 4.69 -1.81
C ALA A 54 -44.96 3.64 -2.34
N LYS A 55 -44.27 3.96 -3.43
CA LYS A 55 -43.17 3.14 -3.96
C LYS A 55 -42.00 3.09 -2.96
N ALA A 56 -41.67 4.22 -2.35
CA ALA A 56 -40.68 4.33 -1.29
C ALA A 56 -41.16 3.84 0.09
N VAL A 57 -42.36 3.27 0.24
CA VAL A 57 -42.80 2.58 1.46
C VAL A 57 -42.86 1.07 1.20
N GLY A 58 -43.26 0.63 0.00
CA GLY A 58 -43.25 -0.78 -0.41
C GLY A 58 -41.86 -1.32 -0.80
N GLU A 59 -41.03 -0.56 -1.52
CA GLU A 59 -39.64 -0.93 -1.87
C GLU A 59 -38.66 -0.66 -0.72
N TYR A 60 -39.08 0.07 0.31
CA TYR A 60 -38.22 0.43 1.46
C TYR A 60 -38.05 -0.69 2.47
N GLN A 61 -38.93 -1.70 2.46
CA GLN A 61 -38.87 -2.74 3.47
C GLN A 61 -37.55 -3.53 3.38
N TYR A 62 -37.03 -3.79 2.17
CA TYR A 62 -35.73 -4.45 1.98
C TYR A 62 -35.04 -4.06 0.64
N PRO A 63 -34.55 -2.81 0.48
CA PRO A 63 -33.90 -2.32 -0.74
C PRO A 63 -32.61 -3.06 -1.10
N TRP A 64 -32.10 -3.92 -0.22
CA TRP A 64 -30.94 -4.77 -0.47
C TRP A 64 -31.31 -6.02 -1.29
N ARG A 65 -32.57 -6.49 -1.27
CA ARG A 65 -33.01 -7.66 -2.05
C ARG A 65 -32.91 -7.42 -3.55
N ASP A 66 -33.39 -6.27 -4.02
CA ASP A 66 -33.33 -5.89 -5.45
C ASP A 66 -31.89 -5.67 -5.93
N ARG A 67 -31.04 -5.16 -5.04
CA ARG A 67 -29.61 -5.01 -5.35
C ARG A 67 -28.91 -6.37 -5.35
N LEU A 68 -29.32 -7.29 -4.49
CA LEU A 68 -28.77 -8.65 -4.42
C LEU A 68 -29.18 -9.48 -5.64
N THR A 69 -30.43 -9.40 -6.09
CA THR A 69 -30.87 -10.04 -7.34
C THR A 69 -30.15 -9.46 -8.56
N LYS A 70 -30.01 -8.13 -8.65
CA LYS A 70 -29.29 -7.45 -9.74
C LYS A 70 -27.83 -7.88 -9.86
N TYR A 71 -27.14 -8.07 -8.75
CA TYR A 71 -25.70 -8.37 -8.73
C TYR A 71 -25.38 -9.83 -8.45
N LYS A 72 -26.39 -10.73 -8.40
CA LYS A 72 -26.22 -12.15 -8.04
C LYS A 72 -25.16 -12.84 -8.89
N ASP A 73 -25.21 -12.62 -10.20
CA ASP A 73 -24.27 -13.22 -11.17
C ASP A 73 -22.86 -12.63 -11.07
N GLU A 74 -22.72 -11.39 -10.58
CA GLU A 74 -21.43 -10.75 -10.33
C GLU A 74 -20.85 -11.16 -8.97
N LEU A 75 -21.73 -11.45 -8.00
CA LEU A 75 -21.37 -11.92 -6.66
C LEU A 75 -20.80 -13.34 -6.72
N SER A 76 -21.34 -14.20 -7.58
CA SER A 76 -20.87 -15.58 -7.76
C SER A 76 -19.51 -15.71 -8.46
N LYS A 77 -19.10 -14.72 -9.26
CA LYS A 77 -17.79 -14.69 -9.94
C LYS A 77 -16.59 -14.52 -8.98
N GLY A 78 -16.85 -14.18 -7.71
CA GLY A 78 -15.85 -14.03 -6.66
C GLY A 78 -15.67 -12.59 -6.17
N VAL A 79 -14.67 -12.36 -5.32
CA VAL A 79 -14.54 -11.09 -4.58
C VAL A 79 -13.70 -10.02 -5.31
N TRP A 80 -12.69 -10.40 -6.08
CA TRP A 80 -11.73 -9.45 -6.66
C TRP A 80 -11.79 -9.33 -8.19
N GLY A 81 -12.57 -10.19 -8.84
CA GLY A 81 -12.54 -10.38 -10.28
C GLY A 81 -12.52 -11.85 -10.64
N TYR A 82 -12.50 -12.11 -11.94
CA TYR A 82 -12.41 -13.45 -12.47
C TYR A 82 -11.38 -13.49 -13.60
N TRP A 83 -10.72 -14.63 -13.73
CA TRP A 83 -9.82 -14.88 -14.85
C TRP A 83 -10.66 -15.23 -16.08
N HIS A 84 -10.44 -14.51 -17.18
CA HIS A 84 -11.17 -14.77 -18.43
C HIS A 84 -10.27 -14.49 -19.63
N LEU A 85 -10.11 -15.50 -20.49
CA LEU A 85 -9.33 -15.42 -21.74
C LEU A 85 -7.94 -14.77 -21.55
N GLY A 86 -7.21 -15.19 -20.51
CA GLY A 86 -5.85 -14.75 -20.25
C GLY A 86 -5.72 -13.36 -19.63
N ALA A 87 -6.83 -12.71 -19.28
CA ALA A 87 -6.83 -11.43 -18.59
C ALA A 87 -7.64 -11.48 -17.29
N TRP A 88 -7.18 -10.72 -16.29
CA TRP A 88 -7.97 -10.46 -15.10
C TRP A 88 -9.07 -9.45 -15.42
N LYS A 89 -10.34 -9.84 -15.27
CA LYS A 89 -11.48 -8.94 -15.44
C LYS A 89 -11.98 -8.46 -14.06
N PRO A 90 -12.11 -7.14 -13.84
CA PRO A 90 -12.75 -6.64 -12.64
C PRO A 90 -14.25 -6.97 -12.67
N LEU A 91 -14.86 -6.96 -11.49
CA LEU A 91 -16.30 -7.20 -11.35
C LEU A 91 -17.12 -5.99 -11.77
N GLY A 92 -18.37 -6.21 -12.17
CA GLY A 92 -19.32 -5.15 -12.47
C GLY A 92 -19.78 -4.34 -11.25
N ILE A 93 -19.44 -4.80 -10.03
CA ILE A 93 -19.72 -4.11 -8.77
C ILE A 93 -18.44 -3.62 -8.11
N SER A 94 -18.44 -2.36 -7.66
CA SER A 94 -17.33 -1.84 -6.87
C SER A 94 -17.31 -2.48 -5.48
N ALA A 95 -16.09 -2.71 -4.94
CA ALA A 95 -15.92 -3.29 -3.61
C ALA A 95 -16.68 -2.51 -2.51
N ARG A 96 -16.77 -1.18 -2.63
CA ARG A 96 -17.55 -0.34 -1.72
C ARG A 96 -19.04 -0.63 -1.78
N ARG A 97 -19.62 -0.80 -2.97
CA ARG A 97 -21.06 -1.12 -3.12
C ARG A 97 -21.34 -2.53 -2.58
N ARG A 98 -20.46 -3.50 -2.86
CA ARG A 98 -20.54 -4.84 -2.28
C ARG A 98 -20.52 -4.82 -0.75
N ALA A 99 -19.59 -4.10 -0.13
CA ALA A 99 -19.51 -4.03 1.33
C ALA A 99 -20.75 -3.38 1.98
N ARG A 100 -21.38 -2.39 1.32
CA ARG A 100 -22.65 -1.83 1.79
C ARG A 100 -23.77 -2.87 1.74
N LEU A 101 -23.87 -3.64 0.64
CA LEU A 101 -24.85 -4.72 0.52
C LEU A 101 -24.64 -5.80 1.57
N ARG A 102 -23.39 -6.26 1.76
CA ARG A 102 -23.03 -7.22 2.80
C ARG A 102 -23.42 -6.71 4.19
N LYS A 103 -23.17 -5.43 4.49
CA LYS A 103 -23.56 -4.80 5.76
C LYS A 103 -25.08 -4.82 5.95
N GLU A 104 -25.85 -4.44 4.94
CA GLU A 104 -27.32 -4.39 5.01
C GLU A 104 -27.93 -5.80 5.18
N VAL A 105 -27.40 -6.81 4.49
CA VAL A 105 -27.86 -8.21 4.59
C VAL A 105 -27.55 -8.81 5.96
N LEU A 106 -26.33 -8.61 6.46
CA LEU A 106 -25.94 -9.09 7.79
C LEU A 106 -26.71 -8.37 8.91
N LEU A 107 -27.03 -7.08 8.75
CA LEU A 107 -27.87 -6.34 9.70
C LEU A 107 -29.32 -6.86 9.72
N ALA A 108 -29.82 -7.37 8.59
CA ALA A 108 -31.11 -8.03 8.52
C ALA A 108 -31.10 -9.46 9.11
N GLY A 109 -29.93 -9.96 9.52
CA GLY A 109 -29.77 -11.31 10.08
C GLY A 109 -29.70 -12.43 9.04
N GLU A 110 -29.57 -12.09 7.75
CA GLU A 110 -29.40 -13.08 6.68
C GLU A 110 -27.91 -13.43 6.46
N ASP A 111 -27.65 -14.64 5.98
CA ASP A 111 -26.29 -15.14 5.77
C ASP A 111 -25.69 -14.65 4.43
N TRP A 112 -24.36 -14.53 4.39
CA TRP A 112 -23.61 -14.02 3.24
C TRP A 112 -22.67 -15.09 2.64
N PRO A 113 -23.14 -15.89 1.65
CA PRO A 113 -22.39 -17.04 1.13
C PRO A 113 -21.37 -16.72 0.02
N TYR A 114 -21.29 -15.46 -0.43
CA TYR A 114 -20.52 -15.10 -1.64
C TYR A 114 -19.03 -14.83 -1.42
N ASP A 115 -18.61 -14.63 -0.17
CA ASP A 115 -17.23 -14.27 0.15
C ASP A 115 -16.47 -15.48 0.70
N PRO A 116 -15.26 -15.80 0.19
CA PRO A 116 -14.45 -16.88 0.73
C PRO A 116 -13.99 -16.55 2.15
N GLU A 117 -13.76 -17.59 2.93
CA GLU A 117 -13.27 -17.46 4.29
C GLU A 117 -11.91 -16.76 4.36
N ARG A 118 -11.71 -16.00 5.44
CA ARG A 118 -10.47 -15.26 5.64
C ARG A 118 -9.33 -16.25 5.91
N LYS A 119 -8.30 -16.20 5.08
CA LYS A 119 -7.07 -16.97 5.28
C LYS A 119 -6.37 -16.58 6.58
N GLU A 120 -5.79 -17.58 7.24
CA GLU A 120 -4.94 -17.40 8.42
C GLU A 120 -3.72 -16.49 8.14
N MET A 121 -3.36 -15.68 9.13
CA MET A 121 -2.23 -14.75 9.04
C MET A 121 -0.89 -15.47 9.27
N ARG A 122 0.17 -15.07 8.54
CA ARG A 122 1.53 -15.60 8.75
C ARG A 122 2.20 -14.93 9.96
N THR A 123 2.55 -15.71 10.98
CA THR A 123 3.15 -15.24 12.24
C THR A 123 4.68 -15.37 12.34
N LYS A 124 5.38 -15.63 11.23
CA LYS A 124 6.85 -15.85 11.24
C LYS A 124 7.62 -14.51 11.32
N ARG A 125 8.49 -14.35 12.32
CA ARG A 125 9.44 -13.22 12.43
C ARG A 125 10.71 -13.50 11.62
N LYS A 126 11.24 -12.49 10.92
CA LYS A 126 12.46 -12.60 10.08
C LYS A 126 13.77 -12.62 10.89
N GLY A 127 13.78 -11.89 12.01
CA GLY A 127 15.01 -11.55 12.77
C GLY A 127 15.88 -10.51 12.03
N HIS A 128 16.71 -9.78 12.79
CA HIS A 128 17.68 -8.86 12.19
C HIS A 128 18.86 -9.64 11.60
N LYS A 129 19.42 -9.14 10.50
CA LYS A 129 20.59 -9.74 9.85
C LYS A 129 21.80 -9.77 10.79
N CYS A 130 22.00 -8.71 11.58
CA CYS A 130 23.11 -8.60 12.51
C CYS A 130 23.10 -9.73 13.54
N ASP A 131 21.95 -9.98 14.18
CA ASP A 131 21.81 -10.98 15.24
C ASP A 131 22.10 -12.38 14.72
N ARG A 132 21.63 -12.69 13.51
CA ARG A 132 21.89 -13.96 12.83
C ARG A 132 23.39 -14.24 12.64
N ILE A 133 24.13 -13.23 12.21
CA ILE A 133 25.56 -13.34 11.88
C ILE A 133 26.45 -13.13 13.12
N SER A 134 25.89 -12.61 14.22
CA SER A 134 26.66 -12.23 15.40
C SER A 134 27.35 -13.43 16.05
N ALA A 135 26.71 -14.59 16.09
CA ALA A 135 27.29 -15.82 16.64
C ALA A 135 28.48 -16.29 15.78
N GLU A 136 28.30 -16.31 14.45
CA GLU A 136 29.34 -16.68 13.48
C GLU A 136 30.57 -15.76 13.59
N LYS A 137 30.35 -14.44 13.71
CA LYS A 137 31.44 -13.46 13.87
C LYS A 137 32.24 -13.67 15.16
N ARG A 138 31.56 -13.97 16.28
CA ARG A 138 32.23 -14.26 17.56
C ARG A 138 33.08 -15.53 17.47
N ALA A 139 32.57 -16.59 16.84
CA ALA A 139 33.31 -17.83 16.62
C ALA A 139 34.55 -17.62 15.75
N ASN A 140 34.40 -16.93 14.61
CA ASN A 140 35.51 -16.60 13.72
C ASN A 140 36.60 -15.77 14.43
N THR A 141 36.18 -14.81 15.26
CA THR A 141 37.12 -14.00 16.04
C THR A 141 37.95 -14.89 16.99
N ALA A 142 37.32 -15.86 17.67
CA ALA A 142 38.04 -16.80 18.54
C ALA A 142 39.03 -17.69 17.75
N GLU A 143 38.65 -18.16 16.57
CA GLU A 143 39.54 -18.93 15.69
C GLU A 143 40.73 -18.12 15.18
N LEU A 144 40.49 -16.87 14.79
CA LEU A 144 41.54 -15.94 14.35
C LEU A 144 42.54 -15.66 15.48
N MET A 145 42.04 -15.48 16.71
CA MET A 145 42.90 -15.24 17.88
C MET A 145 43.81 -16.43 18.20
N LYS A 146 43.33 -17.68 18.00
CA LYS A 146 44.18 -18.89 18.14
C LYS A 146 45.31 -18.91 17.10
N LYS A 147 45.09 -18.38 15.89
CA LYS A 147 46.08 -18.31 14.81
C LYS A 147 47.04 -17.11 14.94
N MET A 148 46.76 -16.19 15.85
CA MET A 148 47.54 -14.95 16.03
C MET A 148 49.04 -15.20 16.30
N PRO A 149 49.45 -16.14 17.17
CA PRO A 149 50.87 -16.36 17.46
C PRO A 149 51.66 -16.81 16.22
N GLN A 150 51.05 -17.69 15.43
CA GLN A 150 51.63 -18.17 14.18
C GLN A 150 51.77 -17.02 13.17
N MET A 151 50.72 -16.23 12.97
CA MET A 151 50.77 -15.08 12.05
C MET A 151 51.85 -14.06 12.45
N LEU A 152 52.07 -13.83 13.75
CA LEU A 152 53.14 -12.96 14.25
C LEU A 152 54.53 -13.55 14.02
N ALA A 153 54.70 -14.87 14.12
CA ALA A 153 55.97 -15.53 13.81
C ALA A 153 56.27 -15.43 12.31
N ASP A 154 55.28 -15.70 11.46
CA ASP A 154 55.41 -15.62 10.00
C ASP A 154 55.74 -14.19 9.54
N TYR A 155 55.11 -13.18 10.13
CA TYR A 155 55.41 -11.77 9.82
C TYR A 155 56.84 -11.39 10.22
N ARG A 156 57.29 -11.81 11.42
CA ARG A 156 58.65 -11.56 11.89
C ARG A 156 59.69 -12.23 10.98
N LYS A 157 59.44 -13.49 10.59
CA LYS A 157 60.31 -14.24 9.67
C LYS A 157 60.43 -13.53 8.32
N LYS A 158 59.31 -13.14 7.69
CA LYS A 158 59.31 -12.42 6.41
C LYS A 158 60.10 -11.11 6.47
N LYS A 159 59.96 -10.35 7.57
CA LYS A 159 60.69 -9.10 7.76
C LYS A 159 62.21 -9.32 7.89
N TRP A 160 62.60 -10.39 8.57
CA TRP A 160 63.99 -10.79 8.72
C TRP A 160 64.60 -11.26 7.40
N GLU A 161 63.92 -12.15 6.67
CA GLU A 161 64.37 -12.64 5.37
C GLU A 161 64.53 -11.49 4.36
N LYS A 162 63.59 -10.54 4.37
CA LYS A 162 63.69 -9.34 3.52
C LYS A 162 64.94 -8.53 3.85
N LYS A 163 65.23 -8.31 5.14
CA LYS A 163 66.42 -7.57 5.58
C LYS A 163 67.71 -8.27 5.15
N MET A 164 67.82 -9.59 5.37
CA MET A 164 68.99 -10.37 4.96
C MET A 164 69.21 -10.32 3.44
N ASN A 165 68.14 -10.47 2.66
CA ASN A 165 68.22 -10.38 1.21
C ASN A 165 68.65 -8.98 0.71
N GLU A 166 68.24 -7.91 1.40
CA GLU A 166 68.67 -6.53 1.10
C GLU A 166 70.16 -6.33 1.42
N GLU A 167 70.64 -6.85 2.55
CA GLU A 167 72.06 -6.81 2.95
C GLU A 167 72.94 -7.62 1.98
N ASP A 168 72.52 -8.83 1.61
CA ASP A 168 73.21 -9.67 0.62
C ASP A 168 73.23 -9.02 -0.78
N ALA A 169 72.14 -8.37 -1.17
CA ALA A 169 72.07 -7.64 -2.44
C ALA A 169 72.95 -6.38 -2.44
N ALA A 170 73.10 -5.71 -1.29
CA ALA A 170 74.02 -4.59 -1.12
C ALA A 170 75.49 -5.06 -1.17
N ALA A 171 75.83 -6.15 -0.48
CA ALA A 171 77.17 -6.73 -0.46
C ALA A 171 77.62 -7.29 -1.81
N LYS A 172 76.68 -7.79 -2.64
CA LYS A 172 76.98 -8.22 -4.03
C LYS A 172 77.12 -7.06 -5.03
N LYS A 173 76.66 -5.85 -4.66
CA LYS A 173 76.73 -4.66 -5.50
C LYS A 173 77.99 -3.81 -5.23
N SER A 174 78.61 -3.96 -4.06
CA SER A 174 79.91 -3.36 -3.70
C SER A 174 81.07 -4.24 -4.16
#